data_AF-A0A444QE71-F1
#
_entry.id   AF-A0A444QE71-F1
#
_cell.length_a   1.000
_cell.length_b   1.000
_cell.length_c   1.000
_cell.angle_alpha   90.00
_cell.angle_beta   90.00
_cell.angle_gamma   90.00
#
_symmetry.space_group_name_H-M   'P 1'
#
loop_
_entity.id
_entity.type
_entity.pdbx_description
1 polymer ?
#
loop_
_entity_poly.entity_id
_entity_poly.type
_entity_poly.pdbx_seq_one_letter_code
_entity_poly.pdbx_strand_id
1 'polypeptide(L)'
;MSRRLEVDHRFVEELPAALKPGLVYISGTHNIAAHLCCCGCNEEIVTPLGKAGWTLHYDGQVTLSPSIGNGALACSSHYIIRESRIRWLSDMTESQHARAHARDHAAAQELNATQEPWLARALKVIFNWVR
;
A
#
# COMPACT_ATOMS: atom_id res chain seq x y z
N MET A 1 -24.36 -4.73 2.66
CA MET A 1 -22.89 -4.91 2.53
C MET A 1 -22.39 -5.63 3.77
N SER A 2 -21.60 -6.69 3.63
CA SER A 2 -21.07 -7.42 4.79
C SER A 2 -19.58 -7.16 4.94
N ARG A 3 -19.17 -6.70 6.12
CA ARG A 3 -17.77 -6.51 6.49
C ARG A 3 -17.10 -7.88 6.53
N ARG A 4 -15.95 -8.00 5.87
CA ARG A 4 -15.14 -9.22 5.92
C ARG A 4 -14.38 -9.32 7.24
N LEU A 5 -14.13 -10.55 7.67
CA LEU A 5 -13.35 -10.85 8.86
C LEU A 5 -11.96 -11.38 8.51
N GLU A 6 -11.82 -11.98 7.33
CA GLU A 6 -10.59 -12.60 6.84
C GLU A 6 -10.44 -12.37 5.33
N VAL A 7 -9.22 -12.55 4.85
CA VAL A 7 -8.86 -12.52 3.44
C VAL A 7 -7.98 -13.72 3.12
N ASP A 8 -8.09 -14.20 1.89
CA ASP A 8 -7.09 -15.08 1.29
C ASP A 8 -6.09 -14.21 0.48
N HIS A 9 -5.02 -14.81 -0.05
CA HIS A 9 -4.03 -14.11 -0.86
C HIS A 9 -3.63 -14.87 -2.12
N ARG A 10 -3.21 -14.13 -3.14
CA ARG A 10 -2.56 -14.68 -4.34
C ARG A 10 -1.39 -13.82 -4.77
N PHE A 11 -0.24 -14.46 -4.93
CA PHE A 11 0.87 -13.87 -5.64
C PHE A 11 0.62 -13.95 -7.15
N VAL A 12 0.79 -12.84 -7.83
CA VAL A 12 0.59 -12.70 -9.27
C VAL A 12 1.68 -11.84 -9.86
N GLU A 13 2.06 -12.06 -11.11
CA GLU A 13 2.95 -11.13 -11.82
C GLU A 13 2.21 -9.83 -12.14
N GLU A 14 1.00 -9.97 -12.70
CA GLU A 14 0.11 -8.87 -13.07
C GLU A 14 -1.24 -9.00 -12.35
N LEU A 15 -1.85 -7.87 -12.01
CA LEU A 15 -3.20 -7.87 -11.44
C LEU A 15 -4.21 -8.38 -12.48
N PRO A 16 -5.20 -9.20 -12.08
CA PRO A 16 -6.24 -9.62 -13.00
C PRO A 16 -7.12 -8.43 -13.38
N ALA A 17 -7.78 -8.51 -14.55
CA ALA A 17 -8.71 -7.49 -15.01
C ALA A 17 -9.90 -7.22 -14.06
N ALA A 18 -10.22 -8.17 -13.18
CA ALA A 18 -11.25 -8.01 -12.16
C ALA A 18 -10.79 -8.64 -10.84
N LEU A 19 -10.83 -7.85 -9.76
CA LEU A 19 -10.51 -8.32 -8.41
C LEU A 19 -11.68 -9.11 -7.81
N LYS A 20 -11.35 -10.16 -7.05
CA LYS A 20 -12.35 -10.95 -6.32
C LYS A 20 -12.52 -10.46 -4.88
N PRO A 21 -13.76 -10.42 -4.36
CA PRO A 21 -13.99 -10.05 -2.98
C PRO A 21 -13.31 -11.02 -1.99
N GLY A 22 -12.58 -10.47 -1.01
CA GLY A 22 -11.92 -11.28 0.03
C GLY A 22 -10.59 -11.90 -0.38
N LEU A 23 -10.03 -11.47 -1.50
CA LEU A 23 -8.72 -11.90 -1.97
C LEU A 23 -7.78 -10.70 -2.12
N VAL A 24 -6.59 -10.81 -1.52
CA VAL A 24 -5.50 -9.85 -1.69
C VAL A 24 -4.56 -10.34 -2.78
N TYR A 25 -4.50 -9.63 -3.88
CA TYR A 25 -3.54 -9.88 -4.96
C TYR A 25 -2.26 -9.14 -4.66
N ILE A 26 -1.12 -9.82 -4.78
CA ILE A 26 0.19 -9.27 -4.46
C ILE A 26 1.08 -9.43 -5.68
N SER A 27 1.54 -8.30 -6.24
CA SER A 27 2.53 -8.28 -7.31
C SER A 27 3.86 -7.75 -6.78
N GLY A 28 4.84 -8.64 -6.67
CA GLY A 28 6.21 -8.28 -6.35
C GLY A 28 6.87 -7.49 -7.48
N THR A 29 6.56 -7.82 -8.75
CA THR A 29 7.09 -7.13 -9.93
C THR A 29 6.74 -5.64 -9.93
N HIS A 30 5.50 -5.32 -9.55
CA HIS A 30 5.02 -3.94 -9.52
C HIS A 30 5.10 -3.30 -8.13
N ASN A 31 5.52 -4.06 -7.11
CA ASN A 31 5.50 -3.65 -5.70
C ASN A 31 4.14 -3.09 -5.27
N ILE A 32 3.06 -3.85 -5.51
CA ILE A 32 1.71 -3.46 -5.09
C ILE A 32 0.99 -4.65 -4.47
N ALA A 33 0.10 -4.38 -3.51
CA ALA A 33 -1.01 -5.26 -3.19
C ALA A 33 -2.33 -4.58 -3.58
N ALA A 34 -3.32 -5.37 -4.00
CA ALA A 34 -4.62 -4.87 -4.41
C ALA A 34 -5.75 -5.81 -3.98
N HIS A 35 -6.87 -5.25 -3.56
CA HIS A 35 -8.06 -5.99 -3.15
C HIS A 35 -9.32 -5.15 -3.28
N LEU A 36 -10.48 -5.79 -3.34
CA LEU A 36 -11.74 -5.08 -3.14
C LEU A 36 -11.92 -4.73 -1.67
N CYS A 37 -12.40 -3.51 -1.41
CA CYS A 37 -12.57 -2.97 -0.07
C CYS A 37 -13.28 -3.96 0.86
N CYS A 38 -12.65 -4.24 2.00
CA CYS A 38 -13.11 -5.25 2.95
C CYS A 38 -14.48 -4.94 3.57
N CYS A 39 -15.01 -3.73 3.40
CA CYS A 39 -16.35 -3.38 3.88
C CYS A 39 -17.46 -3.95 2.99
N GLY A 40 -17.10 -4.38 1.77
CA GLY A 40 -18.03 -4.96 0.79
C GLY A 40 -18.65 -3.93 -0.16
N CYS A 41 -18.10 -2.71 -0.26
CA CYS A 41 -18.56 -1.71 -1.23
C CYS A 41 -18.01 -1.94 -2.65
N ASN A 42 -17.09 -2.90 -2.83
CA ASN A 42 -16.46 -3.27 -4.10
C ASN A 42 -15.59 -2.19 -4.76
N GLU A 43 -15.20 -1.15 -4.00
CA GLU A 43 -14.15 -0.23 -4.44
C GLU A 43 -12.80 -0.93 -4.46
N GLU A 44 -11.99 -0.66 -5.47
CA GLU A 44 -10.63 -1.20 -5.59
C GLU A 44 -9.68 -0.43 -4.68
N ILE A 45 -8.97 -1.18 -3.83
CA ILE A 45 -7.96 -0.64 -2.94
C ILE A 45 -6.61 -1.09 -3.45
N VAL A 46 -5.72 -0.13 -3.69
CA VAL A 46 -4.33 -0.38 -4.07
C VAL A 46 -3.44 0.09 -2.94
N THR A 47 -2.55 -0.78 -2.49
CA THR A 47 -1.55 -0.51 -1.45
C THR A 47 -0.14 -0.67 -2.06
N PRO A 48 0.47 0.45 -2.53
CA PRO A 48 1.86 0.44 -2.97
C PRO A 48 2.77 -0.10 -1.88
N LEU A 49 3.58 -1.10 -2.19
CA LEU A 49 4.52 -1.72 -1.28
C LEU A 49 5.85 -0.97 -1.33
N GLY A 50 6.40 -0.62 -0.17
CA GLY A 50 7.70 0.03 -0.07
C GLY A 50 7.79 1.08 1.03
N LYS A 51 8.89 1.84 1.00
CA LYS A 51 9.30 2.73 2.10
C LYS A 51 8.30 3.83 2.46
N ALA A 52 7.58 4.39 1.49
CA ALA A 52 6.57 5.43 1.70
C ALA A 52 5.13 4.89 1.63
N GLY A 53 4.98 3.57 1.49
CA GLY A 53 3.68 2.92 1.36
C GLY A 53 3.51 1.85 2.44
N TRP A 54 2.97 0.71 2.04
CA TRP A 54 2.73 -0.42 2.90
C TRP A 54 3.92 -1.38 2.92
N THR A 55 4.13 -2.00 4.06
CA THR A 55 5.00 -3.15 4.22
C THR A 55 4.13 -4.41 4.19
N LEU A 56 4.54 -5.35 3.37
CA LEU A 56 3.99 -6.71 3.36
C LEU A 56 4.88 -7.62 4.21
N HIS A 57 4.28 -8.33 5.15
CA HIS A 57 4.89 -9.49 5.79
C HIS A 57 4.12 -10.76 5.38
N TYR A 58 4.87 -11.80 5.04
CA TYR A 58 4.32 -13.08 4.60
C TYR A 58 5.07 -14.27 5.21
N ASP A 59 4.34 -15.09 5.96
CA ASP A 59 4.80 -16.33 6.60
C ASP A 59 3.85 -17.51 6.33
N GLY A 60 3.08 -17.42 5.24
CA GLY A 60 1.89 -18.24 4.98
C GLY A 60 0.59 -17.48 5.23
N GLN A 61 0.63 -16.41 6.01
CA GLN A 61 -0.45 -15.44 6.18
C GLN A 61 0.01 -14.04 5.76
N VAL A 62 -0.93 -13.19 5.37
CA VAL A 62 -0.63 -11.82 4.91
C VAL A 62 -0.86 -10.81 6.03
N THR A 63 0.16 -9.99 6.28
CA THR A 63 0.03 -8.77 7.07
C THR A 63 0.44 -7.57 6.23
N LEU A 64 -0.42 -6.55 6.19
CA LEU A 64 -0.13 -5.25 5.59
C LEU A 64 -0.12 -4.18 6.68
N SER A 65 0.97 -3.42 6.74
CA SER A 65 1.13 -2.30 7.66
C SER A 65 1.63 -1.06 6.90
N PRO A 66 1.17 0.17 7.22
CA PRO A 66 0.20 0.51 8.26
C PRO A 66 -1.23 0.09 7.90
N SER A 67 -2.22 0.49 8.73
CA SER A 67 -3.63 0.28 8.43
C SER A 67 -4.05 0.90 7.09
N ILE A 68 -5.07 0.33 6.46
CA ILE A 68 -5.71 0.82 5.24
C ILE A 68 -6.90 1.69 5.64
N GLY A 69 -6.78 3.00 5.40
CA GLY A 69 -7.83 3.98 5.66
C GLY A 69 -8.44 4.50 4.37
N ASN A 70 -9.75 4.31 4.20
CA ASN A 70 -10.49 4.66 2.99
C ASN A 70 -11.35 5.91 3.18
N GLY A 71 -10.83 6.92 3.88
CA GLY A 71 -11.57 8.15 4.22
C GLY A 71 -11.98 9.01 3.03
N ALA A 72 -11.38 8.81 1.85
CA ALA A 72 -11.82 9.44 0.60
C ALA A 72 -13.04 8.74 -0.03
N LEU A 73 -13.35 7.50 0.37
CA LEU A 73 -14.48 6.75 -0.15
C LEU A 73 -15.72 7.00 0.70
N ALA A 74 -16.91 6.89 0.11
CA ALA A 74 -18.19 7.04 0.82
C ALA A 74 -18.36 6.06 2.01
N CYS A 75 -17.66 4.92 1.99
CA CYS A 75 -17.72 3.95 3.09
C CYS A 75 -16.85 4.32 4.30
N SER A 76 -15.91 5.26 4.15
CA SER A 76 -14.94 5.71 5.17
C SER A 76 -14.26 4.59 5.97
N SER A 77 -14.18 3.39 5.40
CA SER A 77 -13.78 2.21 6.14
C SER A 77 -12.32 2.27 6.56
N HIS A 78 -12.01 1.74 7.75
CA HIS A 78 -10.65 1.71 8.28
C HIS A 78 -10.36 0.34 8.90
N TYR A 79 -9.29 -0.30 8.44
CA TYR A 79 -8.92 -1.63 8.91
C TYR A 79 -7.42 -1.89 8.74
N ILE A 80 -6.92 -2.91 9.43
CA ILE A 80 -5.60 -3.49 9.17
C ILE A 80 -5.78 -4.96 8.81
N ILE A 81 -5.04 -5.41 7.79
CA ILE A 81 -4.94 -6.83 7.45
C ILE A 81 -3.74 -7.37 8.21
N ARG A 82 -3.96 -8.28 9.17
CA ARG A 82 -2.92 -8.87 10.01
C ARG A 82 -3.17 -10.36 10.15
N GLU A 83 -2.17 -11.16 9.82
CA GLU A 83 -2.25 -12.63 9.84
C GLU A 83 -3.49 -13.13 9.05
N SER A 84 -3.68 -12.57 7.85
CA SER A 84 -4.84 -12.81 6.97
C SER A 84 -6.21 -12.47 7.57
N ARG A 85 -6.25 -11.82 8.75
CA ARG A 85 -7.47 -11.34 9.40
C ARG A 85 -7.64 -9.84 9.26
N ILE A 86 -8.88 -9.40 9.13
CA ILE A 86 -9.24 -8.00 9.09
C ILE A 86 -9.55 -7.55 10.51
N ARG A 87 -8.71 -6.66 11.05
CA ARG A 87 -9.00 -5.96 12.30
C ARG A 87 -9.58 -4.60 11.95
N TRP A 88 -10.87 -4.46 12.24
CA TRP A 88 -11.61 -3.22 12.04
C TRP A 88 -11.19 -2.16 13.04
N LEU A 89 -10.99 -0.94 12.53
CA LEU A 89 -10.76 0.26 13.32
C LEU A 89 -12.02 1.13 13.25
N SER A 90 -12.04 2.23 14.01
CA SER A 90 -13.07 3.26 13.85
C SER A 90 -13.04 3.80 12.43
N ASP A 91 -14.20 4.05 11.83
CA ASP A 91 -14.27 4.66 10.51
C ASP A 91 -13.42 5.95 10.45
N MET A 92 -12.74 6.13 9.32
CA MET A 92 -11.74 7.17 9.15
C MET A 92 -12.44 8.53 8.99
N THR A 93 -12.20 9.44 9.91
CA THR A 93 -12.72 10.80 9.82
C THR A 93 -12.00 11.59 8.73
N GLU A 94 -12.63 12.64 8.22
CA GLU A 94 -12.03 13.56 7.25
C GLU A 94 -10.69 14.14 7.76
N SER A 95 -10.63 14.53 9.04
CA SER A 95 -9.40 15.05 9.65
C SER A 95 -8.31 13.99 9.82
N GLN A 96 -8.67 12.71 10.01
CA GLN A 96 -7.71 11.61 9.98
C GLN A 96 -7.21 11.36 8.55
N HIS A 97 -8.10 11.39 7.56
CA HIS A 97 -7.77 11.22 6.15
C HIS A 97 -6.82 12.32 5.66
N ALA A 98 -7.13 13.59 5.90
CA ALA A 98 -6.28 14.72 5.52
C ALA A 98 -4.87 14.62 6.13
N ARG A 99 -4.78 14.23 7.42
CA ARG A 99 -3.48 14.03 8.09
C ARG A 99 -2.71 12.82 7.57
N ALA A 100 -3.40 11.75 7.16
CA ALA A 100 -2.74 10.60 6.53
C ALA A 100 -2.20 10.99 5.16
N HIS A 101 -3.05 11.57 4.31
CA HIS A 101 -2.68 12.01 2.98
C HIS A 101 -1.50 12.99 2.98
N ALA A 102 -1.46 13.96 3.89
CA ALA A 102 -0.34 14.90 4.01
C ALA A 102 0.98 14.20 4.38
N ARG A 103 0.93 13.20 5.28
CA ARG A 103 2.11 12.40 5.66
C ARG A 103 2.60 11.54 4.50
N ASP A 104 1.68 10.86 3.82
CA ASP A 104 2.00 9.98 2.70
C ASP A 104 2.60 10.77 1.53
N HIS A 105 2.06 11.96 1.25
CA HIS A 105 2.59 12.88 0.24
C HIS A 105 4.01 13.35 0.58
N ALA A 106 4.26 13.75 1.84
CA ALA A 106 5.58 14.17 2.28
C ALA A 106 6.61 13.02 2.17
N ALA A 107 6.24 11.81 2.59
CA ALA A 107 7.11 10.63 2.49
C ALA A 107 7.44 10.28 1.03
N ALA A 108 6.46 10.37 0.11
CA ALA A 108 6.69 10.15 -1.31
C ALA A 108 7.65 11.19 -1.91
N GLN A 109 7.51 12.46 -1.53
CA GLN A 109 8.41 13.53 -1.98
C GLN A 109 9.86 13.31 -1.50
N GLU A 110 10.05 12.88 -0.25
CA GLU A 110 11.38 12.59 0.31
C GLU A 110 12.06 11.41 -0.40
N LEU A 111 11.31 10.34 -0.72
CA LEU A 111 11.85 9.23 -1.50
C LEU A 111 12.28 9.64 -2.91
N ASN A 112 11.46 10.46 -3.58
CA ASN A 112 11.80 10.95 -4.92
C ASN A 112 13.03 11.85 -4.90
N ALA A 113 13.21 12.68 -3.86
CA ALA A 113 14.37 13.55 -3.71
C ALA A 113 15.67 12.78 -3.39
N THR A 114 15.58 11.63 -2.72
CA THR A 114 16.75 10.82 -2.33
C THR A 114 17.21 9.84 -3.42
N GLN A 115 16.42 9.61 -4.46
CA GLN A 115 16.89 8.96 -5.69
C GLN A 115 17.77 9.93 -6.48
N GLU A 116 19.08 9.97 -6.19
CA GLU A 116 20.03 10.69 -7.06
C GLU A 116 19.94 10.12 -8.49
N PRO A 117 19.79 10.96 -9.53
CA PRO A 117 19.85 10.49 -10.91
C PRO A 117 21.16 9.72 -11.12
N TRP A 118 21.12 8.62 -11.85
CA TRP A 118 22.32 7.81 -12.15
C TRP A 118 23.48 8.66 -12.73
N LEU A 119 23.14 9.73 -13.46
CA LEU A 119 24.08 10.74 -13.96
C LEU A 119 24.82 11.48 -12.84
N ALA A 120 24.13 11.86 -11.76
CA ALA A 120 24.73 12.54 -10.61
C ALA A 120 25.71 11.62 -9.84
N ARG A 121 25.38 10.33 -9.71
CA ARG A 121 26.30 9.31 -9.14
C ARG A 121 27.50 9.05 -10.04
N ALA A 122 27.32 8.97 -11.36
CA ALA A 122 28.40 8.72 -12.31
C ALA A 122 29.40 9.89 -12.37
N LEU A 123 28.91 11.13 -12.37
CA LEU A 123 29.77 12.34 -12.39
C LEU A 123 30.61 12.47 -11.11
N LYS A 124 30.07 12.11 -9.94
CA LYS A 124 30.83 12.06 -8.68
C LYS A 124 31.97 11.03 -8.73
N VAL A 125 31.75 9.86 -9.35
CA VAL A 125 32.79 8.82 -9.49
C VAL A 125 33.90 9.29 -10.44
N ILE A 126 33.55 9.94 -11.54
CA ILE A 126 34.54 10.48 -12.51
C ILE A 126 35.37 11.60 -11.86
N PHE A 127 34.76 12.50 -11.10
CA PHE A 127 35.45 13.64 -10.50
C PHE A 127 36.43 13.24 -9.37
N ASN A 128 36.14 12.18 -8.62
CA ASN A 128 37.04 11.66 -7.58
C ASN A 128 38.24 10.86 -8.12
N TRP A 129 38.26 10.53 -9.42
CA TRP A 129 39.39 9.85 -10.08
C TRP A 129 40.42 10.81 -10.70
N VAL A 130 40.20 12.12 -10.60
CA VAL A 130 41.06 13.17 -11.19
C VAL A 130 41.73 14.03 -10.10
N ARG A 131 41.90 13.48 -8.89
CA ARG A 131 42.71 14.10 -7.82
C ARG A 131 43.84 13.18 -7.36
#